data_AF-A0A4Q6B3R4-F1
#
_entry.id   AF-A0A4Q6B3R4-F1
#
_cell.length_a   1.000
_cell.length_b   1.000
_cell.length_c   1.000
_cell.angle_alpha   90.00
_cell.angle_beta   90.00
_cell.angle_gamma   90.00
#
_symmetry.space_group_name_H-M   'P 1'
#
loop_
_entity.id
_entity.type
_entity.pdbx_description
1 polymer ?
#
loop_
_entity_poly.entity_id
_entity_poly.type
_entity_poly.pdbx_seq_one_letter_code
_entity_poly.pdbx_strand_id
1 'polypeptide(L)'
;EYRGLSAFPEHQSLIEALEQAGELSRTVEFLPDNAALRTRVQGGKGLTRPELAVLLAYAKNGVNAELLQSGVPDDPYLGKELYRYFPDRLTETFPDTVTGHRLRREVIATVLSNAMLNRGGPAFVNELSAATSADAGQIAAAYAAARDVYGTPDLNKEIDALDGLVPGRTQLMLYSEVQSLLRRESLWFLRNVSFEGGLAPLVERYSSGVADVRMLLGSLVGPWLEGYIAERAGRLESARVSRDLARRFAELPVLSLATDVVLVAEKTGVTVPEAATAFFGVLDVFGLGRVIEEGNSIVLGDKFDRMALDRALANLTRAQRDLTSDVLSAGDGDIASRLDA
;
A
#
# COMPACT_ATOMS: atom_id res chain seq x y z
N GLU A 1 -10.77 12.40 -6.14
CA GLU A 1 -11.96 13.16 -5.70
C GLU A 1 -12.51 12.65 -4.37
N TYR A 2 -12.83 11.35 -4.22
CA TYR A 2 -13.38 10.81 -2.97
C TYR A 2 -12.56 11.17 -1.70
N ARG A 3 -11.22 11.07 -1.77
CA ARG A 3 -10.32 11.48 -0.66
C ARG A 3 -10.26 13.00 -0.44
N GLY A 4 -10.70 13.79 -1.40
CA GLY A 4 -10.85 15.25 -1.28
C GLY A 4 -9.57 15.95 -0.81
N LEU A 5 -9.70 16.74 0.25
CA LEU A 5 -8.62 17.51 0.86
C LEU A 5 -7.51 16.65 1.46
N SER A 6 -7.79 15.40 1.85
CA SER A 6 -6.77 14.56 2.50
C SER A 6 -5.66 14.13 1.55
N ALA A 7 -5.91 14.17 0.23
CA ALA A 7 -4.93 13.86 -0.82
C ALA A 7 -4.38 15.13 -1.50
N PHE A 8 -4.85 16.31 -1.09
CA PHE A 8 -4.53 17.55 -1.77
C PHE A 8 -3.06 17.94 -1.66
N PRO A 9 -2.43 17.89 -0.48
CA PRO A 9 -1.03 18.31 -0.40
C PRO A 9 -0.06 17.39 -1.16
N GLU A 10 -0.39 16.11 -1.31
CA GLU A 10 0.32 15.15 -2.16
C GLU A 10 0.25 15.59 -3.63
N HIS A 11 -0.94 15.98 -4.10
CA HIS A 11 -1.12 16.51 -5.45
C HIS A 11 -0.38 17.83 -5.65
N GLN A 12 -0.37 18.72 -4.66
CA GLN A 12 0.38 19.97 -4.74
C GLN A 12 1.88 19.69 -4.86
N SER A 13 2.41 18.77 -4.04
CA SER A 13 3.82 18.37 -4.11
C SER A 13 4.18 17.76 -5.46
N LEU A 14 3.26 16.99 -6.06
CA LEU A 14 3.44 16.44 -7.41
C LEU A 14 3.45 17.54 -8.48
N ILE A 15 2.54 18.52 -8.41
CA ILE A 15 2.55 19.67 -9.33
C ILE A 15 3.89 20.39 -9.27
N GLU A 16 4.36 20.69 -8.06
CA GLU A 16 5.63 21.39 -7.85
C GLU A 16 6.82 20.58 -8.39
N ALA A 17 6.84 19.27 -8.18
CA ALA A 17 7.89 18.39 -8.70
C ALA A 17 7.90 18.34 -10.23
N LEU A 18 6.73 18.19 -10.87
CA LEU A 18 6.62 18.15 -12.33
C LEU A 18 6.98 19.49 -12.98
N GLU A 19 6.66 20.63 -12.34
CA GLU A 19 7.09 21.95 -12.80
C GLU A 19 8.61 22.13 -12.68
N GLN A 20 9.21 21.68 -11.57
CA GLN A 20 10.67 21.73 -11.37
C GLN A 20 11.43 20.88 -12.37
N ALA A 21 10.87 19.74 -12.77
CA ALA A 21 11.40 18.88 -13.82
C ALA A 21 11.18 19.45 -15.24
N GLY A 22 10.40 20.52 -15.39
CA GLY A 22 10.05 21.10 -16.69
C GLY A 22 9.05 20.26 -17.49
N GLU A 23 8.39 19.29 -16.85
CA GLU A 23 7.43 18.39 -17.50
C GLU A 23 6.03 18.98 -17.55
N LEU A 24 5.64 19.78 -16.55
CA LEU A 24 4.32 20.38 -16.44
C LEU A 24 4.38 21.90 -16.53
N SER A 25 3.43 22.49 -17.27
CA SER A 25 3.13 23.91 -17.23
C SER A 25 1.68 24.11 -16.81
N ARG A 26 1.46 24.63 -15.59
CA ARG A 26 0.10 24.88 -15.08
C ARG A 26 -0.71 25.80 -15.99
N THR A 27 -0.07 26.78 -16.61
CA THR A 27 -0.74 27.72 -17.53
C THR A 27 -1.27 27.01 -18.78
N VAL A 28 -0.50 26.07 -19.34
CA VAL A 28 -0.91 25.30 -20.53
C VAL A 28 -2.04 24.34 -20.21
N GLU A 29 -1.96 23.68 -19.05
CA GLU A 29 -2.94 22.70 -18.59
C GLU A 29 -4.13 23.31 -17.82
N PHE A 30 -4.21 24.64 -17.74
CA PHE A 30 -5.24 25.38 -17.01
C PHE A 30 -5.37 24.97 -15.53
N LEU A 31 -4.26 24.54 -14.91
CA LEU A 31 -4.20 24.21 -13.50
C LEU A 31 -4.12 25.48 -12.63
N PRO A 32 -4.75 25.48 -11.45
CA PRO A 32 -4.72 26.63 -10.54
C PRO A 32 -3.31 26.96 -10.04
N ASP A 33 -3.02 28.26 -9.93
CA ASP A 33 -1.82 28.76 -9.28
C ASP A 33 -1.84 28.55 -7.75
N ASN A 34 -0.73 28.87 -7.08
CA ASN A 34 -0.61 28.68 -5.63
C ASN A 34 -1.63 29.50 -4.82
N ALA A 35 -2.03 30.68 -5.29
CA ALA A 35 -3.00 31.53 -4.59
C ALA A 35 -4.42 30.95 -4.70
N ALA A 36 -4.80 30.48 -5.89
CA ALA A 36 -6.05 29.79 -6.15
C ALA A 36 -6.13 28.46 -5.38
N LEU A 37 -5.05 27.68 -5.37
CA LEU A 37 -4.94 26.44 -4.59
C LEU A 37 -5.18 26.69 -3.09
N ARG A 38 -4.50 27.69 -2.51
CA ARG A 38 -4.71 28.07 -1.09
C ARG A 38 -6.14 28.49 -0.81
N THR A 39 -6.73 29.29 -1.69
CA THR A 39 -8.13 29.74 -1.56
C THR A 39 -9.10 28.55 -1.59
N ARG A 40 -8.86 27.55 -2.45
CA ARG A 40 -9.67 26.33 -2.50
C ARG A 40 -9.56 25.51 -1.23
N VAL A 41 -8.36 25.33 -0.68
CA VAL A 41 -8.15 24.62 0.58
C VAL A 41 -8.90 25.28 1.73
N GLN A 42 -8.82 26.61 1.85
CA GLN A 42 -9.59 27.37 2.85
C GLN A 42 -11.10 27.20 2.69
N GLY A 43 -11.56 27.04 1.45
CA GLY A 43 -12.96 26.75 1.11
C GLY A 43 -13.36 25.27 1.19
N GLY A 44 -12.50 24.38 1.70
CA GLY A 44 -12.80 22.95 1.82
C GLY A 44 -12.75 22.16 0.50
N LYS A 45 -12.15 22.73 -0.56
CA LYS A 45 -12.15 22.17 -1.92
C LYS A 45 -10.77 21.68 -2.33
N GLY A 46 -10.70 20.44 -2.81
CA GLY A 46 -9.50 19.87 -3.43
C GLY A 46 -9.42 20.14 -4.93
N LEU A 47 -8.59 19.36 -5.62
CA LEU A 47 -8.56 19.32 -7.08
C LEU A 47 -9.82 18.65 -7.65
N THR A 48 -10.24 19.13 -8.81
CA THR A 48 -11.37 18.60 -9.58
C THR A 48 -10.98 17.35 -10.36
N ARG A 49 -11.96 16.60 -10.88
CA ARG A 49 -11.70 15.40 -11.69
C ARG A 49 -10.84 15.67 -12.95
N PRO A 50 -11.10 16.74 -13.74
CA PRO A 50 -10.24 17.05 -14.89
C PRO A 50 -8.80 17.36 -14.48
N GLU A 51 -8.61 18.16 -13.42
CA GLU A 51 -7.28 18.50 -12.90
C GLU A 51 -6.53 17.24 -12.42
N LEU A 52 -7.23 16.32 -11.74
CA LEU A 52 -6.66 15.03 -11.33
C LEU A 52 -6.30 14.13 -12.52
N ALA A 53 -7.09 14.17 -13.61
CA ALA A 53 -6.80 13.41 -14.82
C ALA A 53 -5.54 13.91 -15.53
N VAL A 54 -5.33 15.24 -15.56
CA VAL A 54 -4.07 15.85 -16.02
C VAL A 54 -2.90 15.33 -15.20
N LEU A 55 -2.96 15.46 -13.86
CA LEU A 55 -1.87 14.99 -13.01
C LEU A 55 -1.59 13.49 -13.16
N LEU A 56 -2.63 12.67 -13.30
CA LEU A 56 -2.48 11.24 -13.53
C LEU A 56 -1.78 10.94 -14.86
N ALA A 57 -2.09 11.67 -15.93
CA ALA A 57 -1.44 11.50 -17.23
C ALA A 57 0.04 11.87 -17.18
N TYR A 58 0.37 13.03 -16.60
CA TYR A 58 1.76 13.47 -16.44
C TYR A 58 2.57 12.52 -15.56
N ALA A 59 2.01 12.11 -14.41
CA ALA A 59 2.67 11.13 -13.54
C ALA A 59 2.94 9.82 -14.27
N LYS A 60 2.00 9.32 -15.09
CA LYS A 60 2.21 8.09 -15.88
C LYS A 60 3.33 8.24 -16.88
N ASN A 61 3.40 9.36 -17.59
CA ASN A 61 4.43 9.61 -18.58
C ASN A 61 5.82 9.70 -17.95
N GLY A 62 5.97 10.48 -16.86
CA GLY A 62 7.23 10.62 -16.14
C GLY A 62 7.72 9.29 -15.57
N VAL A 63 6.86 8.60 -14.81
CA VAL A 63 7.20 7.29 -14.23
C VAL A 63 7.52 6.25 -15.31
N ASN A 64 6.77 6.24 -16.42
CA ASN A 64 7.07 5.34 -17.54
C ASN A 64 8.47 5.60 -18.13
N ALA A 65 8.85 6.86 -18.31
CA ALA A 65 10.17 7.23 -18.81
C ALA A 65 11.30 6.81 -17.85
N GLU A 66 11.10 7.00 -16.54
CA GLU A 66 12.05 6.54 -15.53
C GLU A 66 12.19 5.02 -15.50
N LEU A 67 11.07 4.28 -15.53
CA LEU A 67 11.09 2.82 -15.55
C LEU A 67 11.79 2.27 -16.78
N LEU A 68 11.60 2.89 -17.95
CA LEU A 68 12.27 2.50 -19.20
C LEU A 68 13.80 2.62 -19.13
N GLN A 69 14.30 3.57 -18.34
CA GLN A 69 15.73 3.78 -18.12
C GLN A 69 16.30 2.91 -16.98
N SER A 70 15.43 2.22 -16.25
CA SER A 70 15.82 1.31 -15.17
C SER A 70 16.02 -0.13 -15.64
N GLY A 71 16.46 -1.00 -14.72
CA GLY A 71 16.52 -2.45 -14.91
C GLY A 71 15.16 -3.17 -14.72
N VAL A 72 14.10 -2.46 -14.32
CA VAL A 72 12.77 -3.06 -14.08
C VAL A 72 12.25 -3.88 -15.26
N PRO A 73 12.33 -3.42 -16.52
CA PRO A 73 11.76 -4.18 -17.63
C PRO A 73 12.50 -5.50 -17.94
N ASP A 74 13.72 -5.66 -17.41
CA ASP A 74 14.52 -6.88 -17.56
C ASP A 74 14.39 -7.82 -16.36
N ASP A 75 13.81 -7.36 -15.25
CA ASP A 75 13.62 -8.18 -14.05
C ASP A 75 12.71 -9.39 -14.36
N PRO A 76 13.10 -10.62 -13.97
CA PRO A 76 12.31 -11.82 -14.29
C PRO A 76 10.90 -11.84 -13.66
N TYR A 77 10.72 -11.17 -12.52
CA TYR A 77 9.45 -11.13 -11.80
C TYR A 77 8.53 -10.06 -12.40
N LEU A 78 9.01 -8.83 -12.54
CA LEU A 78 8.29 -7.70 -13.13
C LEU A 78 8.10 -7.87 -14.64
N GLY A 79 8.96 -8.64 -15.31
CA GLY A 79 8.79 -9.03 -16.70
C GLY A 79 7.52 -9.85 -16.96
N LYS A 80 6.91 -10.44 -15.93
CA LYS A 80 5.65 -11.18 -16.05
C LYS A 80 4.46 -10.28 -16.34
N GLU A 81 4.58 -8.96 -16.13
CA GLU A 81 3.55 -7.98 -16.50
C GLU A 81 3.25 -7.99 -18.00
N LEU A 82 4.21 -8.46 -18.82
CA LEU A 82 4.01 -8.67 -20.25
C LEU A 82 2.85 -9.62 -20.54
N TYR A 83 2.67 -10.68 -19.75
CA TYR A 83 1.59 -11.64 -19.90
C TYR A 83 0.23 -11.09 -19.50
N ARG A 84 0.19 -10.01 -18.70
CA ARG A 84 -1.07 -9.32 -18.36
C ARG A 84 -1.52 -8.34 -19.44
N TYR A 85 -0.61 -7.98 -20.35
CA TYR A 85 -0.93 -7.11 -21.48
C TYR A 85 -1.51 -7.88 -22.67
N PHE A 86 -0.92 -9.03 -22.99
CA PHE A 86 -1.37 -9.84 -24.11
C PHE A 86 -2.56 -10.73 -23.71
N PRO A 87 -3.52 -10.96 -24.62
CA PRO A 87 -4.60 -11.92 -24.39
C PRO A 87 -4.08 -13.33 -24.09
N ASP A 88 -4.75 -14.04 -23.17
CA ASP A 88 -4.38 -15.38 -22.71
C ASP A 88 -4.12 -16.36 -23.87
N ARG A 89 -4.96 -16.32 -24.91
CA ARG A 89 -4.78 -17.18 -26.11
C ARG A 89 -3.43 -16.98 -26.80
N LEU A 90 -2.94 -15.74 -26.88
CA LEU A 90 -1.64 -15.45 -27.50
C LEU A 90 -0.50 -15.90 -26.59
N THR A 91 -0.63 -15.73 -25.28
CA THR A 91 0.39 -16.16 -24.32
C THR A 91 0.51 -17.68 -24.23
N GLU A 92 -0.60 -18.41 -24.36
CA GLU A 92 -0.62 -19.88 -24.36
C GLU A 92 -0.12 -20.47 -25.68
N THR A 93 -0.51 -19.89 -26.81
CA THR A 93 -0.21 -20.44 -28.14
C THR A 93 1.20 -20.04 -28.62
N PHE A 94 1.66 -18.84 -28.27
CA PHE A 94 2.93 -18.26 -28.76
C PHE A 94 3.79 -17.64 -27.64
N PRO A 95 4.14 -18.42 -26.59
CA PRO A 95 4.87 -17.90 -25.42
C PRO A 95 6.24 -17.28 -25.79
N ASP A 96 6.96 -17.87 -26.74
CA ASP A 96 8.26 -17.37 -27.20
C ASP A 96 8.15 -16.04 -27.94
N THR A 97 7.08 -15.86 -28.74
CA THR A 97 6.83 -14.60 -29.45
C THR A 97 6.47 -13.48 -28.49
N VAL A 98 5.68 -13.78 -27.46
CA VAL A 98 5.37 -12.82 -26.39
C VAL A 98 6.65 -12.48 -25.63
N THR A 99 7.42 -13.48 -25.20
CA THR A 99 8.65 -13.27 -24.41
C THR A 99 9.70 -12.48 -25.18
N GLY A 100 9.87 -12.76 -26.48
CA GLY A 100 10.81 -12.10 -27.40
C GLY A 100 10.25 -10.86 -28.10
N HIS A 101 9.11 -10.31 -27.65
CA HIS A 101 8.48 -9.17 -28.31
C HIS A 101 9.42 -7.95 -28.36
N ARG A 102 9.54 -7.31 -29.53
CA ARG A 102 10.49 -6.20 -29.75
C ARG A 102 10.26 -5.01 -28.81
N LEU A 103 9.00 -4.76 -28.42
CA LEU A 103 8.62 -3.70 -27.48
C LEU A 103 8.41 -4.20 -26.04
N ARG A 104 9.00 -5.34 -25.67
CA ARG A 104 8.83 -5.95 -24.35
C ARG A 104 9.06 -4.93 -23.23
N ARG A 105 10.15 -4.16 -23.32
CA ARG A 105 10.55 -3.20 -22.28
C ARG A 105 9.51 -2.09 -22.13
N GLU A 106 9.08 -1.54 -23.26
CA GLU A 106 8.08 -0.48 -23.36
C GLU A 106 6.73 -0.93 -22.82
N VAL A 107 6.30 -2.15 -23.17
CA VAL A 107 5.04 -2.72 -22.67
C VAL A 107 5.10 -2.90 -21.16
N ILE A 108 6.18 -3.48 -20.61
CA ILE A 108 6.32 -3.69 -19.16
C ILE A 108 6.30 -2.36 -18.40
N ALA A 109 7.09 -1.37 -18.83
CA ALA A 109 7.11 -0.05 -18.20
C ALA A 109 5.73 0.64 -18.26
N THR A 110 5.03 0.51 -19.39
CA THR A 110 3.69 1.08 -19.57
C THR A 110 2.67 0.41 -18.66
N VAL A 111 2.70 -0.93 -18.57
CA VAL A 111 1.78 -1.68 -17.70
C VAL A 111 2.03 -1.36 -16.23
N LEU A 112 3.29 -1.33 -15.79
CA LEU A 112 3.65 -1.05 -14.40
C LEU A 112 3.30 0.38 -13.98
N SER A 113 3.67 1.39 -14.79
CA SER A 113 3.34 2.79 -14.50
C SER A 113 1.82 3.00 -14.39
N ASN A 114 1.05 2.41 -15.31
CA ASN A 114 -0.41 2.45 -15.24
C ASN A 114 -0.95 1.75 -14.00
N ALA A 115 -0.45 0.55 -13.68
CA ALA A 115 -0.91 -0.23 -12.54
C ALA A 115 -0.66 0.52 -11.23
N MET A 116 0.57 1.02 -11.03
CA MET A 116 0.96 1.80 -9.86
C MET A 116 0.10 3.04 -9.68
N LEU A 117 -0.07 3.85 -10.71
CA LEU A 117 -0.73 5.16 -10.56
C LEU A 117 -2.25 5.06 -10.56
N ASN A 118 -2.83 4.09 -11.26
CA ASN A 118 -4.28 3.84 -11.19
C ASN A 118 -4.71 3.34 -9.80
N ARG A 119 -3.88 2.52 -9.13
CA ARG A 119 -4.20 1.93 -7.82
C ARG A 119 -3.67 2.77 -6.65
N GLY A 120 -2.47 3.33 -6.77
CA GLY A 120 -1.81 4.14 -5.75
C GLY A 120 -2.18 5.63 -5.78
N GLY A 121 -2.70 6.12 -6.90
CA GLY A 121 -3.00 7.54 -7.13
C GLY A 121 -1.86 8.28 -7.85
N PRO A 122 -2.11 9.50 -8.37
CA PRO A 122 -1.16 10.22 -9.22
C PRO A 122 0.13 10.60 -8.47
N ALA A 123 0.05 10.91 -7.18
CA ALA A 123 1.21 11.30 -6.38
C ALA A 123 1.99 10.11 -5.78
N PHE A 124 1.56 8.87 -6.00
CA PHE A 124 2.09 7.67 -5.36
C PHE A 124 3.62 7.55 -5.42
N VAL A 125 4.21 7.65 -6.63
CA VAL A 125 5.65 7.50 -6.82
C VAL A 125 6.41 8.68 -6.21
N ASN A 126 5.95 9.91 -6.45
CA ASN A 126 6.56 11.13 -5.91
C ASN A 126 6.60 11.12 -4.37
N GLU A 127 5.53 10.66 -3.74
CA GLU A 127 5.46 10.57 -2.28
C GLU A 127 6.38 9.51 -1.69
N LEU A 128 6.40 8.31 -2.27
CA LEU A 128 7.29 7.25 -1.81
C LEU A 128 8.75 7.66 -2.02
N SER A 129 9.08 8.26 -3.16
CA SER A 129 10.40 8.79 -3.43
C SER A 129 10.79 9.87 -2.42
N ALA A 130 9.92 10.83 -2.12
CA ALA A 130 10.18 11.84 -1.10
C ALA A 130 10.35 11.26 0.33
N ALA A 131 9.69 10.14 0.63
CA ALA A 131 9.71 9.51 1.94
C ALA A 131 10.90 8.56 2.16
N THR A 132 11.49 8.01 1.10
CA THR A 132 12.54 6.97 1.19
C THR A 132 13.77 7.23 0.33
N SER A 133 13.77 8.28 -0.50
CA SER A 133 14.76 8.52 -1.56
C SER A 133 14.87 7.38 -2.58
N ALA A 134 13.84 6.53 -2.68
CA ALA A 134 13.80 5.45 -3.64
C ALA A 134 13.53 5.96 -5.06
N ASP A 135 14.14 5.31 -6.04
CA ASP A 135 13.85 5.55 -7.45
C ASP A 135 12.55 4.84 -7.89
N ALA A 136 12.05 5.16 -9.10
CA ALA A 136 10.83 4.54 -9.63
C ALA A 136 10.95 3.01 -9.76
N GLY A 137 12.16 2.47 -9.95
CA GLY A 137 12.38 1.03 -10.09
C GLY A 137 12.20 0.30 -8.75
N GLN A 138 12.80 0.82 -7.70
CA GLN A 138 12.61 0.35 -6.32
C GLN A 138 11.14 0.49 -5.89
N ILE A 139 10.48 1.59 -6.26
CA ILE A 139 9.05 1.79 -5.98
C ILE A 139 8.19 0.79 -6.74
N ALA A 140 8.51 0.46 -8.00
CA ALA A 140 7.82 -0.58 -8.76
C ALA A 140 7.99 -1.96 -8.14
N ALA A 141 9.19 -2.29 -7.64
CA ALA A 141 9.45 -3.52 -6.91
C ALA A 141 8.61 -3.61 -5.63
N ALA A 142 8.59 -2.54 -4.83
CA ALA A 142 7.80 -2.46 -3.60
C ALA A 142 6.29 -2.50 -3.86
N TYR A 143 5.81 -1.88 -4.93
CA TYR A 143 4.43 -1.96 -5.37
C TYR A 143 4.06 -3.39 -5.76
N ALA A 144 4.88 -4.07 -6.56
CA ALA A 144 4.63 -5.44 -6.97
C ALA A 144 4.62 -6.39 -5.77
N ALA A 145 5.57 -6.23 -4.84
CA ALA A 145 5.61 -6.97 -3.59
C ALA A 145 4.31 -6.77 -2.78
N ALA A 146 3.94 -5.53 -2.48
CA ALA A 146 2.72 -5.21 -1.74
C ALA A 146 1.46 -5.76 -2.43
N ARG A 147 1.37 -5.59 -3.76
CA ARG A 147 0.22 -6.04 -4.56
C ARG A 147 0.04 -7.56 -4.47
N ASP A 148 1.11 -8.32 -4.67
CA ASP A 148 1.07 -9.78 -4.81
C ASP A 148 1.08 -10.48 -3.45
N VAL A 149 1.76 -9.91 -2.43
CA VAL A 149 1.70 -10.40 -1.04
C VAL A 149 0.28 -10.34 -0.47
N TYR A 150 -0.43 -9.23 -0.70
CA TYR A 150 -1.78 -9.05 -0.17
C TYR A 150 -2.90 -9.47 -1.12
N GLY A 151 -2.58 -9.96 -2.32
CA GLY A 151 -3.58 -10.40 -3.31
C GLY A 151 -4.55 -9.27 -3.70
N THR A 152 -4.05 -8.04 -3.80
CA THR A 152 -4.91 -6.87 -4.08
C THR A 152 -5.65 -6.93 -5.42
N PRO A 153 -5.18 -7.61 -6.49
CA PRO A 153 -5.97 -7.78 -7.70
C PRO A 153 -7.29 -8.52 -7.45
N ASP A 154 -7.31 -9.52 -6.58
CA ASP A 154 -8.54 -10.26 -6.28
C ASP A 154 -9.50 -9.46 -5.38
N LEU A 155 -8.95 -8.70 -4.41
CA LEU A 155 -9.75 -7.71 -3.67
C LEU A 155 -10.43 -6.71 -4.61
N ASN A 156 -9.71 -6.23 -5.63
CA ASN A 156 -10.28 -5.32 -6.61
C ASN A 156 -11.37 -5.98 -7.46
N LYS A 157 -11.18 -7.23 -7.91
CA LYS A 157 -12.24 -7.98 -8.64
C LYS A 157 -13.50 -8.14 -7.79
N GLU A 158 -13.36 -8.39 -6.50
CA GLU A 158 -14.48 -8.49 -5.57
C GLU A 158 -15.22 -7.16 -5.42
N ILE A 159 -14.50 -6.03 -5.40
CA ILE A 159 -15.12 -4.69 -5.42
C ILE A 159 -15.80 -4.41 -6.77
N ASP A 160 -15.15 -4.77 -7.89
CA ASP A 160 -15.69 -4.58 -9.24
C ASP A 160 -17.02 -5.33 -9.39
N ALA A 161 -17.14 -6.53 -8.80
CA ALA A 161 -18.36 -7.33 -8.79
C ALA A 161 -19.53 -6.70 -7.99
N LEU A 162 -19.28 -5.66 -7.19
CA LEU A 162 -20.31 -4.90 -6.49
C LEU A 162 -20.92 -3.77 -7.35
N ASP A 163 -20.46 -3.58 -8.59
CA ASP A 163 -20.96 -2.53 -9.46
C ASP A 163 -22.49 -2.63 -9.66
N GLY A 164 -23.18 -1.51 -9.40
CA GLY A 164 -24.65 -1.46 -9.40
C GLY A 164 -25.35 -2.18 -8.23
N LEU A 165 -24.63 -2.90 -7.36
CA LEU A 165 -25.20 -3.62 -6.21
C LEU A 165 -25.15 -2.83 -4.91
N VAL A 166 -24.12 -2.00 -4.73
CA VAL A 166 -23.93 -1.12 -3.56
C VAL A 166 -23.93 0.35 -3.98
N PRO A 167 -24.16 1.30 -3.06
CA PRO A 167 -23.98 2.72 -3.37
C PRO A 167 -22.55 2.99 -3.89
N GLY A 168 -22.40 3.78 -4.96
CA GLY A 168 -21.08 4.07 -5.53
C GLY A 168 -20.08 4.67 -4.53
N ARG A 169 -20.57 5.41 -3.51
CA ARG A 169 -19.75 5.89 -2.40
C ARG A 169 -19.13 4.76 -1.57
N THR A 170 -19.88 3.68 -1.34
CA THR A 170 -19.41 2.48 -0.64
C THR A 170 -18.33 1.79 -1.47
N GLN A 171 -18.54 1.65 -2.78
CA GLN A 171 -17.55 1.04 -3.68
C GLN A 171 -16.24 1.85 -3.74
N LEU A 172 -16.34 3.19 -3.86
CA LEU A 172 -15.17 4.09 -3.80
C LEU A 172 -14.42 4.00 -2.47
N MET A 173 -15.14 3.83 -1.36
CA MET A 173 -14.51 3.62 -0.06
C MET A 173 -13.74 2.30 -0.01
N LEU A 174 -14.31 1.20 -0.51
CA LEU A 174 -13.61 -0.09 -0.59
C LEU A 174 -12.34 0.00 -1.45
N TYR A 175 -12.37 0.68 -2.60
CA TYR A 175 -11.14 0.94 -3.37
C TYR A 175 -10.13 1.77 -2.59
N SER A 176 -10.58 2.75 -1.80
CA SER A 176 -9.70 3.53 -0.94
C SER A 176 -9.03 2.69 0.14
N GLU A 177 -9.66 1.62 0.63
CA GLU A 177 -9.04 0.70 1.59
C GLU A 177 -7.91 -0.11 0.95
N VAL A 178 -8.13 -0.64 -0.26
CA VAL A 178 -7.09 -1.34 -1.01
C VAL A 178 -5.94 -0.40 -1.36
N GLN A 179 -6.25 0.84 -1.76
CA GLN A 179 -5.24 1.87 -2.03
C GLN A 179 -4.42 2.21 -0.78
N SER A 180 -5.05 2.36 0.38
CA SER A 180 -4.36 2.64 1.64
C SER A 180 -3.43 1.49 2.05
N LEU A 181 -3.91 0.24 1.94
CA LEU A 181 -3.08 -0.95 2.18
C LEU A 181 -1.87 -0.97 1.25
N LEU A 182 -2.09 -0.84 -0.06
CA LEU A 182 -1.03 -0.84 -1.05
C LEU A 182 0.03 0.24 -0.75
N ARG A 183 -0.39 1.46 -0.41
CA ARG A 183 0.51 2.56 -0.08
C ARG A 183 1.35 2.30 1.17
N ARG A 184 0.70 1.83 2.23
CA ARG A 184 1.38 1.49 3.48
C ARG A 184 2.39 0.37 3.28
N GLU A 185 2.00 -0.71 2.61
CA GLU A 185 2.86 -1.88 2.43
C GLU A 185 3.99 -1.61 1.43
N SER A 186 3.76 -0.83 0.37
CA SER A 186 4.87 -0.40 -0.49
C SER A 186 5.89 0.45 0.28
N LEU A 187 5.43 1.39 1.11
CA LEU A 187 6.33 2.16 1.97
C LEU A 187 7.06 1.26 2.99
N TRP A 188 6.37 0.26 3.53
CA TRP A 188 6.95 -0.71 4.45
C TRP A 188 8.06 -1.52 3.79
N PHE A 189 7.83 -2.07 2.59
CA PHE A 189 8.85 -2.83 1.85
C PHE A 189 10.08 -1.98 1.55
N LEU A 190 9.88 -0.73 1.09
CA LEU A 190 10.98 0.21 0.82
C LEU A 190 11.84 0.50 2.06
N ARG A 191 11.25 0.49 3.25
CA ARG A 191 11.95 0.83 4.50
C ARG A 191 12.62 -0.35 5.18
N ASN A 192 12.13 -1.56 4.95
CA ASN A 192 12.45 -2.71 5.80
C ASN A 192 13.07 -3.90 5.05
N VAL A 193 13.01 -3.93 3.71
CA VAL A 193 13.44 -5.10 2.94
C VAL A 193 14.36 -4.68 1.79
N SER A 194 15.41 -5.47 1.55
CA SER A 194 16.26 -5.35 0.37
C SER A 194 15.70 -6.18 -0.80
N PHE A 195 15.75 -5.63 -2.01
CA PHE A 195 15.35 -6.32 -3.24
C PHE A 195 16.49 -7.05 -3.94
N GLU A 196 17.71 -7.03 -3.41
CA GLU A 196 18.90 -7.64 -4.05
C GLU A 196 18.76 -9.15 -4.27
N GLY A 197 17.98 -9.85 -3.43
CA GLY A 197 17.68 -11.29 -3.57
C GLY A 197 16.61 -11.62 -4.62
N GLY A 198 16.07 -10.62 -5.31
CA GLY A 198 14.98 -10.76 -6.27
C GLY A 198 13.58 -10.78 -5.64
N LEU A 199 12.57 -10.41 -6.42
CA LEU A 199 11.20 -10.25 -5.94
C LEU A 199 10.46 -11.58 -5.72
N ALA A 200 10.77 -12.62 -6.51
CA ALA A 200 10.07 -13.91 -6.40
C ALA A 200 10.17 -14.55 -4.99
N PRO A 201 11.37 -14.78 -4.42
CA PRO A 201 11.48 -15.37 -3.08
C PRO A 201 10.93 -14.45 -1.99
N LEU A 202 11.05 -13.13 -2.16
CA LEU A 202 10.48 -12.15 -1.25
C LEU A 202 8.95 -12.28 -1.22
N VAL A 203 8.30 -12.26 -2.37
CA VAL A 203 6.83 -12.38 -2.45
C VAL A 203 6.38 -13.71 -1.89
N GLU A 204 7.01 -14.82 -2.27
CA GLU A 204 6.65 -16.15 -1.75
C GLU A 204 6.68 -16.20 -0.22
N ARG A 205 7.78 -15.72 0.39
CA ARG A 205 7.96 -15.68 1.84
C ARG A 205 6.88 -14.84 2.53
N TYR A 206 6.68 -13.60 2.07
CA TYR A 206 5.74 -12.69 2.70
C TYR A 206 4.28 -13.09 2.43
N SER A 207 3.95 -13.60 1.25
CA SER A 207 2.62 -14.16 0.95
C SER A 207 2.29 -15.32 1.88
N SER A 208 3.23 -16.24 2.10
CA SER A 208 3.03 -17.38 3.02
C SER A 208 2.78 -16.88 4.44
N GLY A 209 3.63 -15.98 4.95
CA GLY A 209 3.47 -15.47 6.31
C GLY A 209 2.20 -14.63 6.51
N VAL A 210 1.80 -13.83 5.52
CA VAL A 210 0.51 -13.10 5.56
C VAL A 210 -0.67 -14.07 5.55
N ALA A 211 -0.58 -15.20 4.84
CA ALA A 211 -1.60 -16.25 4.88
C ALA A 211 -1.69 -16.91 6.27
N ASP A 212 -0.55 -17.22 6.88
CA ASP A 212 -0.49 -17.77 8.25
C ASP A 212 -1.15 -16.83 9.27
N VAL A 213 -0.77 -15.54 9.24
CA VAL A 213 -1.36 -14.53 10.13
C VAL A 213 -2.86 -14.37 9.88
N ARG A 214 -3.31 -14.39 8.62
CA ARG A 214 -4.74 -14.32 8.29
C ARG A 214 -5.54 -15.47 8.90
N MET A 215 -5.02 -16.71 8.83
CA MET A 215 -5.70 -17.88 9.41
C MET A 215 -5.81 -17.79 10.93
N LEU A 216 -4.81 -17.19 11.58
CA LEU A 216 -4.74 -17.05 13.04
C LEU A 216 -5.39 -15.78 13.57
N LEU A 217 -5.81 -14.86 12.69
CA LEU A 217 -6.20 -13.51 13.08
C LEU A 217 -7.28 -13.49 14.16
N GLY A 218 -8.31 -14.33 14.03
CA GLY A 218 -9.41 -14.43 15.00
C GLY A 218 -8.99 -14.89 16.41
N SER A 219 -7.84 -15.55 16.56
CA SER A 219 -7.28 -15.92 17.87
C SER A 219 -6.16 -14.99 18.35
N LEU A 220 -5.56 -14.21 17.45
CA LEU A 220 -4.46 -13.31 17.76
C LEU A 220 -4.95 -11.95 18.28
N VAL A 221 -6.09 -11.46 17.79
CA VAL A 221 -6.56 -10.12 18.13
C VAL A 221 -7.13 -10.07 19.55
N GLY A 222 -6.66 -9.11 20.34
CA GLY A 222 -7.21 -8.80 21.64
C GLY A 222 -8.62 -8.17 21.56
N PRO A 223 -9.33 -8.03 22.70
CA PRO A 223 -10.72 -7.56 22.72
C PRO A 223 -10.95 -6.20 22.06
N TRP A 224 -9.99 -5.27 22.19
CA TRP A 224 -10.10 -3.95 21.59
C TRP A 224 -10.04 -4.02 20.05
N LEU A 225 -9.09 -4.78 19.50
CA LEU A 225 -8.96 -4.95 18.05
C LEU A 225 -10.14 -5.70 17.45
N GLU A 226 -10.63 -6.75 18.12
CA GLU A 226 -11.83 -7.45 17.66
C GLU A 226 -13.04 -6.51 17.63
N GLY A 227 -13.19 -5.66 18.65
CA GLY A 227 -14.21 -4.61 18.66
C GLY A 227 -14.07 -3.62 17.49
N TYR A 228 -12.85 -3.17 17.21
CA TYR A 228 -12.54 -2.31 16.06
C TYR A 228 -12.91 -2.96 14.72
N ILE A 229 -12.53 -4.22 14.51
CA ILE A 229 -12.86 -4.99 13.30
C ILE A 229 -14.38 -5.16 13.19
N ALA A 230 -15.06 -5.54 14.28
CA ALA A 230 -16.50 -5.76 14.29
C ALA A 230 -17.30 -4.49 13.98
N GLU A 231 -16.92 -3.34 14.56
CA GLU A 231 -17.56 -2.05 14.25
C GLU A 231 -17.39 -1.70 12.77
N ARG A 232 -16.18 -1.88 12.25
CA ARG A 232 -15.84 -1.59 10.87
C ARG A 232 -16.60 -2.50 9.89
N ALA A 233 -16.70 -3.80 10.19
CA ALA A 233 -17.49 -4.75 9.43
C ALA A 233 -18.98 -4.38 9.47
N GLY A 234 -19.54 -4.04 10.65
CA GLY A 234 -20.94 -3.63 10.79
C GLY A 234 -21.30 -2.40 9.97
N ARG A 235 -20.39 -1.43 9.84
CA ARG A 235 -20.57 -0.26 8.95
C ARG A 235 -20.63 -0.66 7.48
N LEU A 236 -19.81 -1.61 7.05
CA LEU A 236 -19.81 -2.14 5.68
C LEU A 236 -21.07 -2.95 5.38
N GLU A 237 -21.50 -3.80 6.32
CA GLU A 237 -22.75 -4.56 6.20
C GLU A 237 -23.97 -3.62 6.08
N SER A 238 -24.01 -2.57 6.91
CA SER A 238 -25.04 -1.53 6.84
C SER A 238 -25.05 -0.79 5.48
N ALA A 239 -23.91 -0.77 4.80
CA ALA A 239 -23.73 -0.21 3.47
C ALA A 239 -23.99 -1.21 2.33
N ARG A 240 -24.63 -2.34 2.63
CA ARG A 240 -25.01 -3.44 1.72
C ARG A 240 -23.86 -4.30 1.20
N VAL A 241 -22.70 -4.27 1.86
CA VAL A 241 -21.62 -5.22 1.60
C VAL A 241 -21.98 -6.55 2.28
N SER A 242 -21.70 -7.71 1.66
CA SER A 242 -21.94 -9.01 2.30
C SER A 242 -21.09 -9.15 3.56
N ARG A 243 -21.56 -9.94 4.53
CA ARG A 243 -20.85 -10.16 5.81
C ARG A 243 -19.39 -10.60 5.60
N ASP A 244 -19.17 -11.59 4.72
CA ASP A 244 -17.82 -12.14 4.50
C ASP A 244 -16.88 -11.08 3.90
N LEU A 245 -17.36 -10.30 2.93
CA LEU A 245 -16.58 -9.23 2.31
C LEU A 245 -16.36 -8.06 3.27
N ALA A 246 -17.38 -7.71 4.05
CA ALA A 246 -17.30 -6.69 5.09
C ALA A 246 -16.24 -7.04 6.14
N ARG A 247 -16.25 -8.28 6.65
CA ARG A 247 -15.24 -8.76 7.60
C ARG A 247 -13.84 -8.72 6.99
N ARG A 248 -13.67 -9.25 5.78
CA ARG A 248 -12.37 -9.27 5.08
C ARG A 248 -11.79 -7.86 4.89
N PHE A 249 -12.62 -6.88 4.52
CA PHE A 249 -12.19 -5.48 4.38
C PHE A 249 -11.94 -4.79 5.72
N ALA A 250 -12.70 -5.14 6.75
CA ALA A 250 -12.48 -4.66 8.11
C ALA A 250 -11.16 -5.14 8.71
N GLU A 251 -10.68 -6.31 8.31
CA GLU A 251 -9.42 -6.91 8.78
C GLU A 251 -8.17 -6.33 8.09
N LEU A 252 -8.28 -5.65 6.93
CA LEU A 252 -7.11 -5.19 6.17
C LEU A 252 -6.14 -4.28 6.97
N PRO A 253 -6.59 -3.32 7.81
CA PRO A 253 -5.68 -2.52 8.63
C PRO A 253 -4.93 -3.33 9.69
N VAL A 254 -5.52 -4.43 10.17
CA VAL A 254 -4.86 -5.30 11.15
C VAL A 254 -3.91 -6.26 10.43
N LEU A 255 -4.34 -6.78 9.28
CA LEU A 255 -3.53 -7.70 8.48
C LEU A 255 -2.28 -7.05 7.87
N SER A 256 -2.24 -5.72 7.71
CA SER A 256 -0.99 -5.04 7.36
C SER A 256 0.14 -5.26 8.36
N LEU A 257 -0.18 -5.55 9.63
CA LEU A 257 0.83 -5.85 10.64
C LEU A 257 1.56 -7.17 10.36
N ALA A 258 1.03 -8.01 9.46
CA ALA A 258 1.63 -9.29 9.12
C ALA A 258 3.04 -9.15 8.49
N THR A 259 3.34 -8.08 7.75
CA THR A 259 4.69 -7.85 7.22
C THR A 259 5.71 -7.65 8.34
N ASP A 260 5.37 -6.90 9.39
CA ASP A 260 6.20 -6.76 10.59
C ASP A 260 6.37 -8.09 11.33
N VAL A 261 5.31 -8.89 11.46
CA VAL A 261 5.37 -10.23 12.06
C VAL A 261 6.35 -11.14 11.31
N VAL A 262 6.25 -11.20 9.98
CA VAL A 262 7.14 -12.02 9.15
C VAL A 262 8.59 -11.58 9.30
N LEU A 263 8.83 -10.27 9.34
CA LEU A 263 10.17 -9.73 9.55
C LEU A 263 10.73 -10.06 10.94
N VAL A 264 9.91 -10.02 11.99
CA VAL A 264 10.33 -10.41 13.35
C VAL A 264 10.63 -11.90 13.41
N ALA A 265 9.80 -12.75 12.81
CA ALA A 265 10.04 -14.18 12.70
C ALA A 265 11.40 -14.47 12.04
N GLU A 266 11.71 -13.79 10.93
CA GLU A 266 12.99 -13.93 10.23
C GLU A 266 14.18 -13.50 11.10
N LYS A 267 14.07 -12.38 11.81
CA LYS A 267 15.15 -11.86 12.66
C LYS A 267 15.45 -12.72 13.88
N THR A 268 14.42 -13.34 14.45
CA THR A 268 14.51 -14.12 15.69
C THR A 268 14.63 -15.61 15.45
N GLY A 269 14.39 -16.09 14.23
CA GLY A 269 14.49 -17.50 13.85
C GLY A 269 13.32 -18.36 14.33
N VAL A 270 12.23 -17.76 14.82
CA VAL A 270 11.01 -18.47 15.25
C VAL A 270 10.02 -18.62 14.10
N THR A 271 8.95 -19.40 14.31
CA THR A 271 7.90 -19.55 13.30
C THR A 271 7.01 -18.31 13.21
N VAL A 272 6.35 -18.10 12.06
CA VAL A 272 5.40 -16.97 11.88
C VAL A 272 4.27 -17.01 12.92
N PRO A 273 3.63 -18.16 13.25
CA PRO A 273 2.63 -18.23 14.31
C PRO A 273 3.15 -17.81 15.70
N GLU A 274 4.37 -18.20 16.06
CA GLU A 274 4.99 -17.79 17.33
C GLU A 274 5.27 -16.28 17.36
N ALA A 275 5.88 -15.75 16.29
CA ALA A 275 6.10 -14.31 16.16
C ALA A 275 4.78 -13.52 16.17
N ALA A 276 3.73 -14.03 15.54
CA ALA A 276 2.41 -13.40 15.52
C ALA A 276 1.82 -13.33 16.93
N THR A 277 1.88 -14.44 17.67
CA THR A 277 1.37 -14.51 19.05
C THR A 277 2.08 -13.50 19.94
N ALA A 278 3.41 -13.39 19.84
CA ALA A 278 4.17 -12.40 20.60
C ALA A 278 3.86 -10.96 20.14
N PHE A 279 3.80 -10.72 18.83
CA PHE A 279 3.61 -9.38 18.26
C PHE A 279 2.25 -8.79 18.62
N PHE A 280 1.18 -9.58 18.50
CA PHE A 280 -0.16 -9.17 18.89
C PHE A 280 -0.33 -9.11 20.42
N GLY A 281 0.36 -9.97 21.17
CA GLY A 281 0.43 -9.88 22.63
C GLY A 281 1.05 -8.56 23.10
N VAL A 282 2.21 -8.16 22.56
CA VAL A 282 2.84 -6.85 22.82
C VAL A 282 1.89 -5.71 22.43
N LEU A 283 1.21 -5.82 21.29
CA LEU A 283 0.26 -4.81 20.83
C LEU A 283 -0.89 -4.59 21.85
N ASP A 284 -1.40 -5.67 22.44
CA ASP A 284 -2.49 -5.64 23.42
C ASP A 284 -2.02 -5.14 24.79
N VAL A 285 -0.92 -5.71 25.32
CA VAL A 285 -0.34 -5.33 26.63
C VAL A 285 -0.05 -3.82 26.71
N PHE A 286 0.51 -3.25 25.64
CA PHE A 286 0.85 -1.83 25.61
C PHE A 286 -0.24 -0.95 24.99
N GLY A 287 -1.37 -1.53 24.57
CA GLY A 287 -2.49 -0.79 23.96
C GLY A 287 -2.10 -0.05 22.66
N LEU A 288 -1.08 -0.51 21.95
CA LEU A 288 -0.50 0.18 20.80
C LEU A 288 -1.45 0.20 19.60
N GLY A 289 -2.35 -0.78 19.48
CA GLY A 289 -3.33 -0.84 18.39
C GLY A 289 -4.20 0.41 18.35
N ARG A 290 -4.61 0.91 19.53
CA ARG A 290 -5.38 2.14 19.65
C ARG A 290 -4.60 3.37 19.19
N VAL A 291 -3.33 3.47 19.60
CA VAL A 291 -2.46 4.60 19.24
C VAL A 291 -2.22 4.64 17.73
N ILE A 292 -1.99 3.48 17.11
CA ILE A 292 -1.79 3.36 15.66
C ILE A 292 -3.05 3.80 14.92
N GLU A 293 -4.23 3.29 15.29
CA GLU A 293 -5.47 3.62 14.60
C GLU A 293 -5.91 5.08 14.80
N GLU A 294 -5.77 5.62 16.02
CA GLU A 294 -6.01 7.05 16.26
C GLU A 294 -5.04 7.92 15.46
N GLY A 295 -3.75 7.58 15.43
CA GLY A 295 -2.74 8.28 14.64
C GLY A 295 -3.03 8.25 13.13
N ASN A 296 -3.41 7.09 12.59
CA ASN A 296 -3.80 6.95 11.18
C ASN A 296 -5.06 7.74 10.80
N SER A 297 -5.91 8.08 11.78
CA SER A 297 -7.12 8.86 11.55
C SER A 297 -6.90 10.38 11.47
N ILE A 298 -5.70 10.87 11.85
CA ILE A 298 -5.40 12.29 11.88
C ILE A 298 -5.24 12.83 10.45
N VAL A 299 -6.06 13.82 10.10
CA VAL A 299 -5.97 14.53 8.82
C VAL A 299 -5.21 15.84 9.01
N LEU A 300 -4.04 15.93 8.40
CA LEU A 300 -3.13 17.07 8.51
C LEU A 300 -3.02 17.79 7.16
N GLY A 301 -3.22 19.12 7.17
CA GLY A 301 -3.14 19.94 5.96
C GLY A 301 -1.72 20.33 5.56
N ASP A 302 -0.79 20.39 6.52
CA ASP A 302 0.60 20.77 6.28
C ASP A 302 1.47 19.55 5.93
N LYS A 303 2.52 19.78 5.14
CA LYS A 303 3.48 18.74 4.72
C LYS A 303 4.39 18.30 5.86
N PHE A 304 4.91 19.22 6.64
CA PHE A 304 5.86 18.91 7.71
C PHE A 304 5.17 18.19 8.87
N ASP A 305 3.94 18.59 9.19
CA ASP A 305 3.14 17.89 10.21
C ASP A 305 2.87 16.42 9.81
N ARG A 306 2.54 16.15 8.53
CA ARG A 306 2.38 14.77 8.04
C ARG A 306 3.67 13.99 8.11
N MET A 307 4.80 14.58 7.71
CA MET A 307 6.11 13.93 7.85
C MET A 307 6.44 13.61 9.32
N ALA A 308 6.06 14.49 10.26
CA ALA A 308 6.25 14.25 11.69
C ALA A 308 5.38 13.09 12.19
N LEU A 309 4.10 13.05 11.81
CA LEU A 309 3.20 11.95 12.14
C LEU A 309 3.68 10.62 11.55
N ASP A 310 4.06 10.60 10.27
CA ASP A 310 4.59 9.41 9.60
C ASP A 310 5.84 8.86 10.29
N ARG A 311 6.75 9.74 10.74
CA ARG A 311 7.94 9.36 11.51
C ARG A 311 7.57 8.83 12.89
N ALA A 312 6.61 9.45 13.58
CA ALA A 312 6.16 9.00 14.89
C ALA A 312 5.55 7.60 14.81
N LEU A 313 4.67 7.36 13.84
CA LEU A 313 4.08 6.04 13.58
C LEU A 313 5.15 5.01 13.20
N ALA A 314 6.11 5.37 12.32
CA ALA A 314 7.20 4.47 11.96
C ALA A 314 8.11 4.09 13.14
N ASN A 315 8.36 5.03 14.06
CA ASN A 315 9.11 4.78 15.28
C ASN A 315 8.34 3.85 16.24
N LEU A 316 7.02 4.04 16.34
CA LEU A 316 6.17 3.16 17.15
C LEU A 316 6.17 1.73 16.60
N THR A 317 6.01 1.54 15.29
CA THR A 317 6.10 0.20 14.66
C THR A 317 7.49 -0.43 14.83
N ARG A 318 8.57 0.37 14.79
CA ARG A 318 9.92 -0.12 15.10
C ARG A 318 10.01 -0.60 16.56
N ALA A 319 9.59 0.24 17.51
CA ALA A 319 9.61 -0.10 18.93
C ALA A 319 8.79 -1.36 19.22
N GLN A 320 7.64 -1.53 18.58
CA GLN A 320 6.85 -2.75 18.70
C GLN A 320 7.60 -3.99 18.22
N ARG A 321 8.31 -3.93 17.09
CA ARG A 321 9.13 -5.04 16.60
C ARG A 321 10.28 -5.37 17.55
N ASP A 322 10.94 -4.34 18.09
CA ASP A 322 12.05 -4.49 19.02
C ASP A 322 11.56 -5.16 20.31
N LEU A 323 10.47 -4.67 20.92
CA LEU A 323 9.82 -5.29 22.08
C LEU A 323 9.37 -6.74 21.81
N THR A 324 8.81 -7.00 20.63
CA THR A 324 8.42 -8.36 20.25
C THR A 324 9.65 -9.27 20.18
N SER A 325 10.76 -8.77 19.64
CA SER A 325 12.02 -9.53 19.55
C SER A 325 12.61 -9.80 20.94
N ASP A 326 12.49 -8.83 21.86
CA ASP A 326 12.91 -8.98 23.25
C ASP A 326 12.09 -10.05 23.96
N VAL A 327 10.75 -10.03 23.83
CA VAL A 327 9.84 -11.06 24.39
C VAL A 327 10.16 -12.45 23.84
N LEU A 328 10.42 -12.56 22.53
CA LEU A 328 10.81 -13.84 21.91
C LEU A 328 12.16 -14.35 22.41
N SER A 329 13.06 -13.44 22.81
CA SER A 329 14.39 -13.76 23.34
C SER A 329 14.39 -13.96 24.87
N ALA A 330 13.34 -13.55 25.57
CA ALA A 330 13.23 -13.59 27.02
C ALA A 330 12.91 -15.00 27.54
N GLY A 331 13.95 -15.84 27.65
CA GLY A 331 13.90 -17.11 28.39
C GLY A 331 13.06 -18.23 27.77
N ASP A 332 12.96 -19.33 28.51
CA ASP A 332 12.17 -20.51 28.16
C ASP A 332 10.77 -20.44 28.80
N GLY A 333 9.72 -20.75 28.04
CA GLY A 333 8.32 -20.68 28.49
C GLY A 333 7.35 -20.41 27.34
N ASP A 334 6.04 -20.43 27.61
CA ASP A 334 5.04 -19.97 26.64
C ASP A 334 5.08 -18.43 26.49
N ILE A 335 4.57 -17.91 25.37
CA ILE A 335 4.66 -16.47 25.06
C ILE A 335 3.92 -15.62 26.11
N ALA A 336 2.82 -16.14 26.67
CA ALA A 336 2.08 -15.46 27.73
C ALA A 336 2.97 -15.20 28.96
N SER A 337 3.70 -16.22 29.42
CA SER A 337 4.62 -16.07 30.55
C SER A 337 5.76 -15.10 30.26
N ARG A 338 6.22 -15.00 29.01
CA ARG A 338 7.29 -14.06 28.60
C ARG A 338 6.80 -12.62 28.50
N LEU A 339 5.52 -12.40 28.22
CA LEU A 339 4.91 -11.06 28.19
C LEU A 339 4.74 -10.48 29.59
N ASP A 340 4.53 -11.34 30.60
CA ASP A 340 4.35 -10.94 32.00
C ASP A 340 5.67 -10.67 32.75
N ALA A 341 6.80 -11.12 32.19
CA ALA A 341 8.14 -11.06 32.81
C ALA A 341 8.87 -9.74 32.49
#